data_AF-A0A961NTX4-F1
#
_entry.id   AF-A0A961NTX4-F1
#
_cell.length_a   1.000
_cell.length_b   1.000
_cell.length_c   1.000
_cell.angle_alpha   90.00
_cell.angle_beta   90.00
_cell.angle_gamma   90.00
#
_symmetry.space_group_name_H-M   'P 1'
#
loop_
_entity.id
_entity.type
_entity.pdbx_description
1 polymer ?
#
loop_
_entity_poly.entity_id
_entity_poly.type
_entity_poly.pdbx_seq_one_letter_code
_entity_poly.pdbx_strand_id
1 'polypeptide(L)'
;MIVTVVIWLLFILHGGLFVWSLGGFLEWILPTVPWEPFSNREFPRWLLLIHWLSVLFASAGFLVGVLTRWHFTPRWMTLGYALMATVCAIETFGYMTSPNKYFAMAGEYAAYIAILLVLFHPNFSFFSSQS
;
A
#
# COMPACT_ATOMS: atom_id res chain seq x y z
N MET A 1 5.01 -21.03 13.40
CA MET A 1 5.76 -21.10 12.13
C MET A 1 5.03 -20.37 11.00
N ILE A 2 3.80 -20.73 10.66
CA ILE A 2 3.03 -20.11 9.55
C ILE A 2 2.84 -18.58 9.74
N VAL A 3 2.40 -18.14 10.92
CA VAL A 3 2.18 -16.72 11.25
C VAL A 3 3.44 -15.87 11.00
N THR A 4 4.60 -16.36 11.46
CA THR A 4 5.88 -15.67 11.30
C THR A 4 6.27 -15.54 9.84
N VAL A 5 6.07 -16.60 9.04
CA VAL A 5 6.33 -16.56 7.60
C VAL A 5 5.43 -15.54 6.91
N VAL A 6 4.14 -15.52 7.24
CA VAL A 6 3.18 -14.54 6.67
C VAL A 6 3.59 -13.11 7.00
N ILE A 7 3.97 -12.81 8.25
CA ILE A 7 4.44 -11.47 8.63
C ILE A 7 5.69 -11.07 7.86
N TRP A 8 6.66 -11.98 7.68
CA TRP A 8 7.86 -11.67 6.90
C TRP A 8 7.57 -11.44 5.42
N LEU A 9 6.66 -12.22 4.82
CA LEU A 9 6.21 -12.00 3.45
C LEU A 9 5.55 -10.62 3.31
N LEU A 10 4.67 -10.25 4.24
CA LEU A 10 4.05 -8.93 4.26
C LEU A 10 5.08 -7.83 4.50
N PHE A 11 6.10 -8.05 5.32
CA PHE A 11 7.18 -7.10 5.56
C PHE A 11 7.98 -6.84 4.29
N ILE A 12 8.34 -7.89 3.56
CA ILE A 12 9.03 -7.77 2.26
C ILE A 12 8.15 -7.03 1.25
N LEU A 13 6.87 -7.39 1.16
CA LEU A 13 5.91 -6.76 0.26
C LEU A 13 5.79 -5.26 0.54
N HIS A 14 5.58 -4.87 1.80
CA HIS A 14 5.48 -3.44 2.16
C HIS A 14 6.83 -2.73 2.05
N GLY A 15 7.95 -3.42 2.25
CA GLY A 15 9.28 -2.89 1.96
C GLY A 15 9.46 -2.55 0.48
N GLY A 16 9.02 -3.44 -0.40
CA GLY A 16 8.97 -3.18 -1.84
C GLY A 16 8.09 -1.99 -2.19
N LEU A 17 6.86 -1.94 -1.65
CA LEU A 17 5.94 -0.81 -1.86
C LEU A 17 6.49 0.52 -1.34
N PHE A 18 7.18 0.49 -0.21
CA PHE A 18 7.83 1.67 0.36
C PHE A 18 8.88 2.22 -0.61
N VAL A 19 9.81 1.38 -1.05
CA VAL A 19 10.85 1.78 -2.02
C VAL A 19 10.23 2.22 -3.34
N TRP A 20 9.20 1.52 -3.82
CA TRP A 20 8.49 1.86 -5.05
C TRP A 20 7.81 3.23 -4.95
N SER A 21 7.14 3.54 -3.83
CA SER A 21 6.52 4.85 -3.60
C SER A 21 7.55 5.99 -3.53
N LEU A 22 8.72 5.75 -2.92
CA LEU A 22 9.83 6.71 -2.94
C LEU A 22 10.33 6.94 -4.36
N GLY A 23 10.44 5.89 -5.19
CA GLY A 23 10.76 6.02 -6.61
C GLY A 23 9.76 6.90 -7.36
N GLY A 24 8.46 6.74 -7.08
CA GLY A 24 7.40 7.57 -7.65
C GLY A 24 7.52 9.05 -7.26
N PHE A 25 7.91 9.34 -6.02
CA PHE A 25 8.25 10.71 -5.60
C PHE A 25 9.49 11.25 -6.30
N LEU A 26 10.51 10.43 -6.49
CA LEU A 26 11.72 10.85 -7.20
C LEU A 26 11.40 11.21 -8.66
N GLU A 27 10.54 10.44 -9.34
CA GLU A 27 10.03 10.80 -10.67
C GLU A 27 9.23 12.11 -10.69
N TRP A 28 8.60 12.47 -9.56
CA TRP A 28 7.85 13.72 -9.44
C TRP A 28 8.74 14.95 -9.21
N ILE A 29 9.85 14.80 -8.49
CA ILE A 29 10.75 15.89 -8.10
C ILE A 29 11.87 16.10 -9.13
N LEU A 30 12.44 15.00 -9.63
CA LEU A 30 13.60 15.04 -10.50
C LEU A 30 13.18 15.19 -11.97
N PRO A 31 13.90 16.01 -12.75
CA PRO A 31 13.61 16.17 -14.19
C PRO A 31 13.87 14.89 -14.98
N THR A 32 14.80 14.05 -14.51
CA THR A 32 15.17 12.76 -15.12
C THR A 32 15.58 11.77 -14.04
N VAL A 33 15.20 10.51 -14.20
CA VAL A 33 15.59 9.38 -13.32
C VAL A 33 16.40 8.35 -14.11
N PRO A 34 17.28 7.56 -13.45
CA PRO A 34 18.13 6.58 -14.15
C PRO A 34 17.42 5.27 -14.52
N TRP A 35 16.10 5.18 -14.35
CA TRP A 35 15.27 4.03 -14.71
C TRP A 35 14.14 4.44 -15.66
N GLU A 36 13.48 3.47 -16.28
CA GLU A 36 12.30 3.73 -17.11
C GLU A 36 11.14 4.18 -16.21
N PRO A 37 10.52 5.35 -16.47
CA PRO A 37 9.46 5.88 -15.61
C PRO A 37 8.28 4.92 -15.49
N PHE A 38 7.86 4.60 -14.26
CA PHE A 38 6.71 3.73 -14.01
C PHE A 38 5.45 4.49 -13.60
N SER A 39 5.54 5.79 -13.31
CA SER A 39 4.37 6.64 -13.11
C SER A 39 3.53 6.71 -14.38
N ASN A 40 2.21 6.52 -14.26
CA ASN A 40 1.33 6.66 -15.41
C ASN A 40 1.27 8.13 -15.87
N ARG A 41 1.68 8.37 -17.13
CA ARG A 41 1.71 9.70 -17.74
C ARG A 41 0.32 10.28 -17.98
N GLU A 42 -0.72 9.45 -18.00
CA GLU A 42 -2.12 9.87 -18.14
C GLU A 42 -2.67 10.51 -16.85
N PHE A 43 -2.03 10.27 -15.70
CA PHE A 43 -2.51 10.77 -14.42
C PHE A 43 -2.05 12.20 -14.18
N PRO A 44 -2.95 13.11 -13.75
CA PRO A 44 -2.56 14.46 -13.40
C PRO A 44 -1.63 14.42 -12.18
N ARG A 45 -0.73 15.41 -12.09
CA ARG A 45 0.31 15.45 -11.04
C ARG A 45 -0.23 15.35 -9.61
N TRP A 46 -1.39 15.92 -9.34
CA TRP A 46 -2.00 15.85 -8.01
C TRP A 46 -2.48 14.44 -7.66
N LEU A 47 -2.91 13.65 -8.65
CA LEU A 47 -3.36 12.28 -8.45
C LEU A 47 -2.17 11.37 -8.14
N LEU A 48 -1.08 11.52 -8.90
CA LEU A 48 0.19 10.85 -8.61
C LEU A 48 0.68 11.20 -7.20
N LEU A 49 0.59 12.47 -6.79
CA LEU A 49 0.99 12.87 -5.44
C LEU A 49 0.20 12.14 -4.36
N ILE A 50 -1.13 12.10 -4.44
CA ILE A 50 -1.95 11.39 -3.43
C ILE A 50 -1.78 9.88 -3.51
N HIS A 51 -1.54 9.32 -4.70
CA HIS A 51 -1.22 7.92 -4.90
C HIS A 51 0.06 7.55 -4.13
N TRP A 52 1.17 8.22 -4.44
CA TRP A 52 2.45 7.96 -3.80
C TRP A 52 2.40 8.20 -2.29
N LEU A 53 1.70 9.25 -1.83
CA LEU A 53 1.50 9.50 -0.40
C LEU A 53 0.71 8.38 0.27
N SER A 54 -0.34 7.87 -0.36
CA SER A 54 -1.17 6.80 0.23
C SER A 54 -0.39 5.49 0.39
N VAL A 55 0.38 5.11 -0.64
CA VAL A 55 1.22 3.92 -0.63
C VAL A 55 2.35 4.08 0.40
N LEU A 56 3.00 5.25 0.44
CA LEU A 56 4.05 5.55 1.41
C LEU A 56 3.50 5.50 2.85
N PHE A 57 2.34 6.08 3.10
CA PHE A 57 1.69 6.09 4.41
C PHE A 57 1.36 4.67 4.90
N ALA A 58 0.78 3.83 4.04
CA ALA A 58 0.45 2.45 4.37
C ALA A 58 1.71 1.61 4.59
N SER A 59 2.67 1.68 3.67
CA SER A 59 3.90 0.89 3.73
C SER A 59 4.80 1.28 4.90
N ALA A 60 5.04 2.58 5.12
CA ALA A 60 5.80 3.06 6.27
C ALA A 60 5.15 2.65 7.60
N GLY A 61 3.83 2.83 7.70
CA GLY A 61 3.06 2.43 8.88
C GLY A 61 3.17 0.94 9.20
N PHE A 62 3.08 0.09 8.16
CA PHE A 62 3.27 -1.36 8.32
C PHE A 62 4.68 -1.69 8.81
N LEU A 63 5.70 -1.16 8.15
CA LEU A 63 7.11 -1.44 8.46
C LEU A 63 7.47 -1.00 9.87
N VAL A 64 7.12 0.23 10.24
CA VAL A 64 7.30 0.75 11.60
C VAL A 64 6.52 -0.11 12.59
N GLY A 65 5.28 -0.46 12.25
CA GLY A 65 4.42 -1.32 13.05
C GLY A 65 5.08 -2.64 13.40
N VAL A 66 5.58 -3.37 12.40
CA VAL A 66 6.27 -4.66 12.59
C VAL A 66 7.56 -4.50 13.40
N LEU A 67 8.40 -3.49 13.09
CA LEU A 67 9.68 -3.28 13.77
C LEU A 67 9.52 -2.92 15.25
N THR A 68 8.52 -2.09 15.57
CA THR A 68 8.25 -1.62 16.93
C THR A 68 7.22 -2.46 17.68
N ARG A 69 6.63 -3.46 17.02
CA ARG A 69 5.49 -4.26 17.52
C ARG A 69 4.31 -3.38 17.94
N TRP A 70 4.00 -2.37 17.14
CA TRP A 70 3.02 -1.35 17.50
C TRP A 70 1.59 -1.90 17.47
N HIS A 71 0.89 -1.84 18.60
CA HIS A 71 -0.44 -2.44 18.72
C HIS A 71 -1.53 -1.77 17.85
N PHE A 72 -1.33 -0.52 17.44
CA PHE A 72 -2.26 0.17 16.52
C PHE A 72 -2.03 -0.16 15.03
N THR A 73 -1.05 -0.99 14.69
CA THR A 73 -0.74 -1.35 13.29
C THR A 73 -1.98 -1.79 12.50
N PRO A 74 -2.85 -2.69 12.98
CA PRO A 74 -4.03 -3.09 12.22
C PRO A 74 -4.98 -1.92 11.89
N ARG A 75 -5.20 -1.00 12.85
CA ARG A 75 -6.04 0.19 12.64
C ARG A 75 -5.41 1.18 11.67
N TRP A 76 -4.09 1.37 11.76
CA TRP A 76 -3.34 2.18 10.81
C TRP A 76 -3.45 1.62 9.38
N MET A 77 -3.31 0.30 9.23
CA MET A 77 -3.44 -0.36 7.94
C MET A 77 -4.84 -0.24 7.37
N THR A 78 -5.89 -0.29 8.20
CA THR A 78 -7.26 -0.01 7.73
C THR A 78 -7.35 1.37 7.10
N LEU A 79 -6.78 2.40 7.73
CA LEU A 79 -6.77 3.76 7.18
C LEU A 79 -5.93 3.83 5.89
N GLY A 80 -4.73 3.24 5.89
CA GLY A 80 -3.85 3.23 4.73
C GLY A 80 -4.51 2.56 3.51
N TYR A 81 -5.10 1.39 3.69
CA TYR A 81 -5.79 0.69 2.60
C TYR A 81 -7.10 1.36 2.19
N ALA A 82 -7.83 2.03 3.09
CA ALA A 82 -8.98 2.83 2.70
C ALA A 82 -8.57 4.01 1.81
N LEU A 83 -7.46 4.67 2.11
CA LEU A 83 -6.90 5.73 1.27
C LEU A 83 -6.47 5.18 -0.09
N MET A 84 -5.68 4.11 -0.11
CA MET A 84 -5.22 3.47 -1.36
C MET A 84 -6.41 3.00 -2.22
N ALA A 85 -7.43 2.39 -1.60
CA ALA A 85 -8.65 1.99 -2.31
C ALA A 85 -9.38 3.19 -2.91
N THR A 86 -9.48 4.30 -2.18
CA THR A 86 -10.11 5.53 -2.67
C THR A 86 -9.35 6.10 -3.88
N VAL A 87 -8.02 6.16 -3.81
CA VAL A 87 -7.18 6.60 -4.93
C VAL A 87 -7.35 5.66 -6.13
N CYS A 88 -7.29 4.34 -5.91
CA CYS A 88 -7.48 3.34 -6.96
C CYS A 88 -8.83 3.48 -7.67
N ALA A 89 -9.91 3.76 -6.91
CA ALA A 89 -11.22 4.05 -7.51
C ALA A 89 -11.17 5.29 -8.40
N ILE A 90 -10.57 6.38 -7.92
CA ILE A 90 -10.43 7.62 -8.70
C ILE A 90 -9.63 7.38 -9.98
N GLU A 91 -8.52 6.64 -9.90
CA GLU A 91 -7.70 6.28 -11.06
C GLU A 91 -8.47 5.43 -12.07
N THR A 92 -9.13 4.38 -11.59
CA THR A 92 -9.84 3.39 -12.41
C THR A 92 -11.02 4.01 -13.15
N PHE A 93 -11.85 4.79 -12.45
CA PHE A 93 -13.04 5.40 -13.04
C PHE A 93 -12.74 6.71 -13.77
N GLY A 94 -11.77 7.49 -13.29
CA GLY A 94 -11.48 8.82 -13.81
C GLY A 94 -10.47 8.89 -14.95
N TYR A 95 -9.47 7.99 -14.97
CA TYR A 95 -8.30 8.17 -15.85
C TYR A 95 -7.92 6.93 -16.65
N MET A 96 -8.01 5.73 -16.07
CA MET A 96 -7.60 4.51 -16.76
C MET A 96 -8.51 4.18 -17.94
N THR A 97 -7.91 3.90 -19.10
CA THR A 97 -8.61 3.47 -20.32
C THR A 97 -8.52 1.98 -20.60
N SER A 98 -7.69 1.26 -19.83
CA SER A 98 -7.44 -0.16 -20.07
C SER A 98 -8.69 -1.02 -19.82
N PRO A 99 -8.92 -2.08 -20.62
CA PRO A 99 -10.11 -2.93 -20.47
C PRO A 99 -10.09 -3.75 -19.17
N ASN A 100 -8.90 -4.03 -18.63
CA ASN A 100 -8.73 -4.84 -17.43
C ASN A 100 -8.69 -4.02 -16.13
N LYS A 101 -8.91 -2.71 -16.19
CA LYS A 101 -8.81 -1.82 -15.02
C LYS A 101 -9.68 -2.24 -13.84
N TYR A 102 -10.89 -2.73 -14.09
CA TYR A 102 -11.78 -3.19 -13.03
C TYR A 102 -11.32 -4.50 -12.38
N PHE A 103 -10.68 -5.39 -13.15
CA PHE A 103 -10.08 -6.61 -12.60
C PHE A 103 -8.85 -6.29 -11.74
N ALA A 104 -8.03 -5.33 -12.17
CA ALA A 104 -6.90 -4.85 -11.37
C ALA A 104 -7.37 -4.26 -10.04
N MET A 105 -8.35 -3.33 -10.08
CA MET A 105 -8.96 -2.74 -8.88
C MET A 105 -9.54 -3.82 -7.95
N ALA A 106 -10.29 -4.79 -8.49
CA ALA A 106 -10.84 -5.87 -7.69
C ALA A 106 -9.75 -6.73 -7.03
N GLY A 107 -8.66 -6.99 -7.74
CA GLY A 107 -7.49 -7.70 -7.20
C GLY A 107 -6.82 -6.95 -6.05
N GLU A 108 -6.64 -5.64 -6.20
CA GLU A 108 -6.09 -4.78 -5.15
C GLU A 108 -6.98 -4.78 -3.90
N TYR A 109 -8.29 -4.63 -4.07
CA TYR A 109 -9.22 -4.63 -2.95
C TYR A 109 -9.25 -5.98 -2.23
N ALA A 110 -9.26 -7.07 -2.99
CA ALA A 110 -9.18 -8.41 -2.42
C ALA A 110 -7.89 -8.61 -1.61
N ALA A 111 -6.75 -8.12 -2.11
CA ALA A 111 -5.48 -8.15 -1.39
C ALA A 111 -5.55 -7.34 -0.09
N TYR A 112 -6.07 -6.11 -0.13
CA TYR A 112 -6.20 -5.27 1.07
C TYR A 112 -7.07 -5.92 2.13
N ILE A 113 -8.23 -6.46 1.74
CA ILE A 113 -9.14 -7.17 2.64
C ILE A 113 -8.46 -8.40 3.23
N ALA A 114 -7.81 -9.23 2.40
CA ALA A 114 -7.12 -10.42 2.87
C ALA A 114 -6.02 -10.09 3.90
N ILE A 115 -5.23 -9.04 3.66
CA ILE A 115 -4.19 -8.60 4.59
C ILE A 115 -4.80 -8.09 5.90
N LEU A 116 -5.89 -7.31 5.85
CA LEU A 116 -6.59 -6.87 7.05
C LEU A 116 -7.14 -8.04 7.86
N LEU A 117 -7.76 -9.03 7.21
CA LEU A 117 -8.24 -10.23 7.88
C LEU A 117 -7.11 -10.97 8.59
N VAL A 118 -5.94 -11.06 7.96
CA VAL A 118 -4.73 -11.61 8.58
C VAL A 118 -4.29 -10.80 9.80
N LEU A 119 -4.24 -9.47 9.69
CA LEU A 119 -3.78 -8.59 10.77
C LEU A 119 -4.71 -8.55 11.99
N PHE A 120 -6.02 -8.67 11.78
CA PHE A 120 -7.01 -8.73 12.85
C PHE A 120 -7.21 -10.15 13.42
N HIS A 121 -6.62 -11.17 12.80
CA HIS A 121 -6.78 -12.53 13.26
C HIS A 121 -6.09 -12.75 14.63
N PRO A 122 -6.71 -13.43 15.61
CA PRO A 122 -6.17 -13.60 16.97
C PRO A 122 -4.78 -14.23 17.06
N ASN A 123 -4.45 -15.12 16.12
CA ASN A 123 -3.11 -15.72 16.03
C ASN A 123 -2.00 -14.73 15.61
N PHE A 124 -2.36 -13.54 15.13
CA PHE A 124 -1.47 -12.43 14.82
C PHE A 124 -1.45 -11.38 15.95
N SER A 125 -1.85 -11.79 17.16
CA SER A 125 -1.89 -11.01 18.43
C SER A 125 -0.58 -10.37 18.88
N PHE A 126 0.50 -10.44 18.09
CA PHE A 126 1.70 -9.63 18.26
C PHE A 126 1.39 -8.12 18.38
N PHE A 127 0.25 -7.68 17.85
CA PHE A 127 -0.23 -6.30 17.90
C PHE A 127 -1.49 -6.09 18.77
N SER A 128 -2.03 -7.12 19.42
CA SER A 128 -3.19 -6.93 20.31
C SER A 128 -2.73 -6.83 21.75
N SER A 129 -2.32 -5.64 22.19
CA SER A 129 -2.32 -5.37 23.63
C SER A 129 -3.77 -5.38 24.10
N GLN A 130 -4.05 -6.24 25.07
CA GLN A 130 -5.34 -6.39 25.72
C GLN A 130 -5.96 -5.04 26.07
N SER A 131 -7.22 -4.84 25.65
CA SER A 131 -8.15 -3.90 26.28
C SER A 131 -9.40 -4.65 26.66
#